data_AF-A0A843VH39-F1
#
_entry.id   AF-A0A843VH39-F1
#
_cell.length_a   1.000
_cell.length_b   1.000
_cell.length_c   1.000
_cell.angle_alpha   90.00
_cell.angle_beta   90.00
_cell.angle_gamma   90.00
#
_symmetry.space_group_name_H-M   'P 1'
#
loop_
_entity.id
_entity.type
_entity.pdbx_description
1 polymer ?
#
loop_
_entity_poly.entity_id
_entity_poly.type
_entity_poly.pdbx_seq_one_letter_code
_entity_poly.pdbx_strand_id
1 'polypeptide(L)'
;MAMAGLYRRVLPSPPAIEFASSEGKQLFSEALLHGTMQGFFRLISYFQTQSEPAYCGLASLSVVLNALAIDPGRKWKGPWRWFDESMLDCCEPLEKVKEKGITFGKVACLAHCAGAKVEAFRTNQSTVDDFRKHVLRCASSEDCHLITSYHRKAFKQNAVNE
;
A
#
# COMPACT_ATOMS: atom_id res chain seq x y z
N MET A 1 24.03 -9.82 21.26
CA MET A 1 23.87 -10.91 20.27
C MET A 1 23.52 -10.28 18.93
N ALA A 2 24.15 -10.70 17.84
CA ALA A 2 23.75 -10.24 16.50
C ALA A 2 22.36 -10.79 16.19
N MET A 3 21.42 -9.93 15.80
CA MET A 3 20.11 -10.37 15.33
C MET A 3 20.29 -11.15 14.02
N ALA A 4 19.71 -12.34 13.92
CA ALA A 4 19.69 -13.09 12.67
C ALA A 4 18.96 -12.27 11.60
N GLY A 5 19.58 -12.13 10.43
CA GLY A 5 18.98 -11.41 9.30
C GLY A 5 17.74 -12.14 8.76
N LEU A 6 16.78 -11.37 8.25
CA LEU A 6 15.55 -11.89 7.62
C LEU A 6 15.69 -12.07 6.09
N TYR A 7 16.92 -12.09 5.58
CA TYR A 7 17.19 -12.13 4.14
C TYR A 7 16.60 -13.40 3.50
N ARG A 8 15.79 -13.21 2.45
CA ARG A 8 15.12 -14.29 1.68
C ARG A 8 14.35 -15.29 2.54
N ARG A 9 13.84 -14.87 3.71
CA ARG A 9 12.95 -15.70 4.50
C ARG A 9 11.71 -16.04 3.68
N VAL A 10 11.48 -17.33 3.45
CA VAL A 10 10.29 -17.83 2.75
C VAL A 10 9.06 -17.55 3.62
N LEU A 11 8.04 -16.94 3.02
CA LEU A 11 6.76 -16.68 3.68
C LEU A 11 5.82 -17.89 3.52
N PRO A 12 4.93 -18.16 4.49
CA PRO A 12 3.99 -19.28 4.38
C PRO A 12 3.01 -19.15 3.22
N SER A 13 2.86 -20.24 2.46
CA SER A 13 1.82 -20.46 1.46
C SER A 13 1.25 -21.86 1.66
N PRO A 14 0.00 -22.04 2.16
CA PRO A 14 -1.01 -21.04 2.54
C PRO A 14 -0.71 -20.28 3.86
N PRO A 15 -1.42 -19.16 4.16
CA PRO A 15 -2.63 -18.67 3.45
C PRO A 15 -2.37 -17.72 2.27
N ALA A 16 -1.14 -17.28 2.02
CA ALA A 16 -0.84 -16.35 0.92
C ALA A 16 -0.04 -17.04 -0.20
N ILE A 17 -0.47 -16.87 -1.45
CA ILE A 17 0.23 -17.40 -2.63
C ILE A 17 1.30 -16.40 -3.08
N GLU A 18 2.53 -16.87 -3.30
CA GLU A 18 3.62 -16.01 -3.79
C GLU A 18 3.32 -15.50 -5.19
N PHE A 19 3.38 -14.18 -5.40
CA PHE A 19 3.05 -13.54 -6.68
C PHE A 19 3.89 -14.05 -7.87
N ALA A 20 5.19 -14.30 -7.65
CA ALA A 20 6.11 -14.74 -8.71
C ALA A 20 6.08 -16.26 -9.00
N SER A 21 5.32 -17.03 -8.21
CA SER A 21 5.13 -18.47 -8.41
C SER A 21 4.30 -18.77 -9.67
N SER A 22 4.29 -20.03 -10.12
CA SER A 22 3.44 -20.45 -11.24
C SER A 22 1.96 -20.20 -10.96
N GLU A 23 1.50 -20.51 -9.74
CA GLU A 23 0.12 -20.29 -9.31
C GLU A 23 -0.21 -18.79 -9.22
N GLY A 24 0.69 -17.97 -8.67
CA GLY A 24 0.51 -16.51 -8.60
C GLY A 24 0.40 -15.86 -9.98
N LYS A 25 1.23 -16.29 -10.95
CA LYS A 25 1.16 -15.84 -12.35
C LYS A 25 -0.15 -16.26 -13.02
N GLN A 26 -0.62 -17.46 -12.75
CA GLN A 26 -1.91 -17.94 -13.27
C GLN A 26 -3.05 -17.08 -12.75
N LEU A 27 -3.15 -16.89 -11.42
CA LEU A 27 -4.19 -16.06 -10.80
C LEU A 27 -4.19 -14.62 -11.32
N PHE A 28 -3.01 -14.01 -11.47
CA PHE A 28 -2.89 -12.67 -12.04
C PHE A 28 -3.37 -12.62 -13.50
N SER A 29 -2.97 -13.61 -14.31
CA SER A 29 -3.35 -13.68 -15.73
C SER A 29 -4.86 -13.85 -15.90
N GLU A 30 -5.49 -14.70 -15.09
CA GLU A 30 -6.94 -14.88 -15.05
C GLU A 30 -7.64 -13.57 -14.67
N ALA A 31 -7.24 -12.92 -13.56
CA ALA A 31 -7.84 -11.65 -13.14
C ALA A 31 -7.67 -10.53 -14.17
N LEU A 32 -6.53 -10.50 -14.87
CA LEU A 32 -6.26 -9.54 -15.93
C LEU A 32 -7.18 -9.77 -17.15
N LEU A 33 -7.30 -11.02 -17.61
CA LEU A 33 -8.20 -11.39 -18.71
C LEU A 33 -9.67 -11.12 -18.38
N HIS A 34 -10.05 -11.28 -17.11
CA HIS A 34 -11.39 -10.98 -16.61
C HIS A 34 -11.64 -9.48 -16.34
N GLY A 35 -10.64 -8.61 -16.54
CA GLY A 35 -10.79 -7.16 -16.34
C GLY A 35 -10.76 -6.71 -14.87
N THR A 36 -10.50 -7.59 -13.91
CA THR A 36 -10.47 -7.27 -12.47
C THR A 36 -9.06 -7.01 -11.93
N MET A 37 -8.14 -6.57 -12.81
CA MET A 37 -6.74 -6.27 -12.46
C MET A 37 -6.18 -5.08 -13.27
N GLN A 38 -7.04 -4.23 -13.85
CA GLN A 38 -6.62 -3.09 -14.67
C GLN A 38 -5.84 -2.04 -13.86
N GLY A 39 -6.26 -1.78 -12.62
CA GLY A 39 -5.59 -0.81 -11.74
C GLY A 39 -4.12 -1.14 -11.42
N PHE A 40 -3.71 -2.40 -11.62
CA PHE A 40 -2.33 -2.84 -11.40
C PHE A 40 -1.33 -2.08 -12.28
N PHE A 41 -1.65 -1.77 -13.54
CA PHE A 41 -0.72 -1.12 -14.47
C PHE A 41 -0.33 0.29 -14.03
N ARG A 42 -1.29 1.02 -13.45
CA ARG A 42 -1.01 2.30 -12.79
C ARG A 42 -0.10 2.05 -11.60
N LEU A 43 -0.51 1.23 -10.63
CA LEU A 43 0.24 1.03 -9.39
C LEU A 43 1.68 0.54 -9.62
N ILE A 44 1.91 -0.41 -10.54
CA ILE A 44 3.24 -0.99 -10.78
C ILE A 44 4.21 0.03 -11.37
N SER A 45 3.72 1.00 -12.14
CA SER A 45 4.53 2.07 -12.75
C SER A 45 5.11 3.03 -11.70
N TYR A 46 4.54 3.04 -10.49
CA TYR A 46 4.96 3.88 -9.36
C TYR A 46 5.46 3.06 -8.17
N PHE A 47 5.57 1.73 -8.31
CA PHE A 47 5.91 0.83 -7.20
C PHE A 47 7.31 1.14 -6.65
N GLN A 48 7.42 1.17 -5.33
CA GLN A 48 8.66 1.49 -4.63
C GLN A 48 8.80 0.69 -3.34
N THR A 49 10.03 0.54 -2.89
CA THR A 49 10.35 0.01 -1.56
C THR A 49 10.24 1.13 -0.53
N GLN A 50 9.61 0.85 0.61
CA GLN A 50 9.61 1.77 1.75
C GLN A 50 11.04 2.10 2.21
N SER A 51 11.38 3.38 2.39
CA SER A 51 12.75 3.79 2.76
C SER A 51 13.10 3.48 4.22
N GLU A 52 12.09 3.39 5.09
CA GLU A 52 12.23 3.05 6.50
C GLU A 52 11.29 1.87 6.85
N PRO A 53 11.65 0.99 7.79
CA PRO A 53 10.79 -0.13 8.21
C PRO A 53 9.39 0.28 8.68
N ALA A 54 9.24 1.50 9.19
CA ALA A 54 7.98 2.05 9.69
C ALA A 54 7.18 2.85 8.63
N TYR A 55 7.73 3.06 7.43
CA TYR A 55 7.13 3.92 6.39
C TYR A 55 6.16 3.21 5.46
N CYS A 56 5.76 1.97 5.72
CA CYS A 56 4.86 1.22 4.84
C CYS A 56 3.58 1.99 4.44
N GLY A 57 2.99 2.79 5.35
CA GLY A 57 1.84 3.63 5.04
C GLY A 57 2.17 4.82 4.13
N LEU A 58 3.35 5.44 4.30
CA LEU A 58 3.82 6.54 3.45
C LEU A 58 4.20 6.05 2.05
N ALA A 59 4.90 4.91 1.97
CA ALA A 59 5.23 4.23 0.72
C ALA A 59 3.96 3.95 -0.09
N SER A 60 2.99 3.30 0.55
CA SER A 60 1.72 2.93 -0.08
C SER A 60 0.96 4.16 -0.57
N LEU A 61 0.92 5.22 0.25
CA LEU A 61 0.21 6.44 -0.10
C LEU A 61 0.88 7.18 -1.26
N SER A 62 2.20 7.33 -1.26
CA SER A 62 2.92 7.98 -2.37
C SER A 62 2.79 7.20 -3.68
N VAL A 63 2.79 5.87 -3.67
CA VAL A 63 2.47 5.04 -4.85
C VAL A 63 1.09 5.41 -5.39
N VAL A 64 0.06 5.43 -4.53
CA VAL A 64 -1.32 5.72 -4.94
C VAL A 64 -1.49 7.15 -5.44
N LEU A 65 -0.92 8.16 -4.76
CA LEU A 65 -1.03 9.56 -5.17
C LEU A 65 -0.39 9.81 -6.55
N ASN A 66 0.78 9.20 -6.80
CA ASN A 66 1.43 9.30 -8.10
C ASN A 66 0.66 8.50 -9.19
N ALA A 67 0.10 7.34 -8.84
CA ALA A 67 -0.76 6.56 -9.74
C ALA A 67 -2.02 7.32 -10.19
N LEU A 68 -2.60 8.11 -9.28
CA LEU A 68 -3.70 9.03 -9.56
C LEU A 68 -3.26 10.34 -10.25
N ALA A 69 -1.97 10.50 -10.52
CA ALA A 69 -1.38 11.72 -11.10
C ALA A 69 -1.74 13.00 -10.34
N ILE A 70 -1.83 12.92 -9.01
CA ILE A 70 -2.08 14.09 -8.16
C ILE A 70 -0.80 14.91 -8.08
N ASP A 71 -0.92 16.22 -8.31
CA ASP A 71 0.19 17.16 -8.25
C ASP A 71 0.50 17.52 -6.78
N PRO A 72 1.72 17.25 -6.27
CA PRO A 72 2.07 17.60 -4.90
C PRO A 72 2.16 19.11 -4.65
N GLY A 73 2.11 19.96 -5.69
CA GLY A 73 2.18 21.41 -5.55
C GLY A 73 3.54 21.95 -5.10
N ARG A 74 4.50 21.09 -4.80
CA ARG A 74 5.88 21.41 -4.42
C ARG A 74 6.88 20.47 -5.11
N LYS A 75 8.12 20.94 -5.26
CA LYS A 75 9.21 20.19 -5.91
C LYS A 75 9.72 19.08 -4.99
N TRP A 76 9.97 17.91 -5.55
CA TRP A 76 10.66 16.81 -4.88
C TRP A 76 12.17 16.91 -5.10
N LYS A 77 12.61 16.89 -6.36
CA LYS A 77 14.02 16.97 -6.76
C LYS A 77 14.17 17.86 -7.99
N GLY A 78 14.97 18.93 -7.90
CA GLY A 78 15.14 19.86 -9.03
C GLY A 78 13.80 20.42 -9.53
N PRO A 79 13.50 20.41 -10.84
CA PRO A 79 12.19 20.84 -11.37
C PRO A 79 11.08 19.79 -11.19
N TRP A 80 11.41 18.56 -10.78
CA TRP A 80 10.46 17.46 -10.73
C TRP A 80 9.50 17.57 -9.54
N ARG A 81 8.22 17.35 -9.82
CA ARG A 81 7.14 17.28 -8.83
C ARG A 81 6.60 15.86 -8.81
N TRP A 82 6.70 15.24 -7.65
CA TRP A 82 6.42 13.82 -7.46
C TRP A 82 6.19 13.58 -5.97
N PHE A 83 5.26 12.71 -5.59
CA PHE A 83 5.12 12.34 -4.19
C PHE A 83 6.21 11.35 -3.77
N ASP A 84 6.96 11.73 -2.74
CA ASP A 84 7.91 10.90 -2.03
C ASP A 84 7.47 10.78 -0.56
N GLU A 85 7.90 9.74 0.14
CA GLU A 85 7.55 9.50 1.55
C GLU A 85 7.90 10.71 2.44
N SER A 86 9.01 11.40 2.15
CA SER A 86 9.45 12.61 2.85
C SER A 86 8.52 13.81 2.69
N MET A 87 7.52 13.72 1.80
CA MET A 87 6.57 14.78 1.53
C MET A 87 5.22 14.56 2.22
N LEU A 88 5.09 13.54 3.06
CA LEU A 88 3.83 13.14 3.68
C LEU A 88 3.84 13.45 5.19
N ASP A 89 3.94 14.73 5.53
CA ASP A 89 4.21 15.24 6.88
C ASP A 89 3.12 16.15 7.47
N CYS A 90 2.00 16.38 6.76
CA CYS A 90 0.95 17.32 7.20
C CYS A 90 0.34 17.02 8.57
N CYS A 91 0.30 15.73 8.90
CA CYS A 91 -0.68 15.21 9.85
C CYS A 91 -0.02 14.39 10.95
N GLU A 92 1.21 13.94 10.73
CA GLU A 92 2.11 13.35 11.72
C GLU A 92 3.56 13.68 11.30
N PRO A 93 4.41 14.18 12.21
CA PRO A 93 5.82 14.43 11.88
C PRO A 93 6.54 13.14 11.47
N LEU A 94 7.39 13.22 10.44
CA LEU A 94 8.12 12.06 9.91
C LEU A 94 8.96 11.34 10.96
N GLU A 95 9.58 12.06 11.90
CA GLU A 95 10.36 11.46 12.99
C GLU A 95 9.52 10.52 13.86
N LYS A 96 8.26 10.89 14.14
CA LYS A 96 7.33 10.04 14.87
C LYS A 96 6.88 8.84 14.04
N VAL A 97 6.65 9.04 12.74
CA VAL A 97 6.30 7.95 11.83
C VAL A 97 7.45 6.96 11.72
N LYS A 98 8.70 7.44 11.72
CA LYS A 98 9.90 6.60 11.66
C LYS A 98 10.04 5.74 12.91
N GLU A 99 9.70 6.28 14.07
CA GLU A 99 9.76 5.56 15.35
C GLU A 99 8.59 4.57 15.52
N LYS A 100 7.36 4.95 15.16
CA LYS A 100 6.13 4.24 15.59
C LYS A 100 5.26 3.72 14.45
N GLY A 101 5.62 4.04 13.22
CA GLY A 101 4.75 3.86 12.06
C GLY A 101 3.60 4.86 12.07
N ILE A 102 2.58 4.57 11.25
CA ILE A 102 1.43 5.45 11.06
C ILE A 102 0.12 4.69 11.23
N THR A 103 -0.87 5.35 11.84
CA THR A 103 -2.20 4.75 12.04
C THR A 103 -3.08 4.91 10.80
N PHE A 104 -4.08 4.03 10.64
CA PHE A 104 -5.06 4.09 9.56
C PHE A 104 -5.69 5.48 9.38
N GLY A 105 -6.11 6.12 10.48
CA GLY A 105 -6.73 7.45 10.43
C GLY A 105 -5.75 8.54 9.98
N LYS A 106 -4.47 8.43 10.35
CA LYS A 106 -3.43 9.37 9.90
C LYS A 106 -3.09 9.19 8.43
N VAL A 107 -3.07 7.95 7.90
CA VAL A 107 -2.93 7.70 6.45
C VAL A 107 -4.07 8.35 5.67
N ALA A 108 -5.32 8.20 6.12
CA ALA A 108 -6.47 8.85 5.48
C ALA A 108 -6.36 10.40 5.54
N CYS A 109 -5.90 10.95 6.66
CA CYS A 109 -5.66 12.38 6.82
C CYS A 109 -4.58 12.90 5.86
N LEU A 110 -3.45 12.19 5.73
CA LEU A 110 -2.39 12.52 4.77
C LEU A 110 -2.92 12.53 3.33
N ALA A 111 -3.71 11.51 2.96
CA ALA A 111 -4.30 11.41 1.63
C ALA A 111 -5.23 12.59 1.30
N HIS A 112 -6.08 13.00 2.26
CA HIS A 112 -6.91 14.20 2.13
C HIS A 112 -6.08 15.47 1.96
N CYS A 113 -5.06 15.68 2.79
CA CYS A 113 -4.19 16.85 2.70
C CYS A 113 -3.37 16.89 1.41
N ALA A 114 -3.05 15.72 0.83
CA ALA A 114 -2.41 15.61 -0.46
C ALA A 114 -3.35 15.89 -1.65
N GLY A 115 -4.65 16.14 -1.42
CA GLY A 115 -5.62 16.49 -2.44
C GLY A 115 -6.42 15.30 -3.01
N ALA A 116 -6.30 14.11 -2.44
CA ALA A 116 -7.09 12.96 -2.86
C ALA A 116 -8.54 13.02 -2.31
N LYS A 117 -9.49 12.49 -3.08
CA LYS A 117 -10.80 12.11 -2.56
C LYS A 117 -10.65 10.77 -1.83
N VAL A 118 -10.98 10.73 -0.54
CA VAL A 118 -10.77 9.56 0.31
C VAL A 118 -12.08 9.10 0.92
N GLU A 119 -12.31 7.79 0.88
CA GLU A 119 -13.36 7.10 1.63
C GLU A 119 -12.68 6.07 2.55
N ALA A 120 -12.94 6.15 3.85
CA ALA A 120 -12.26 5.35 4.86
C ALA A 120 -13.24 4.40 5.56
N PHE A 121 -13.00 3.10 5.43
CA PHE A 121 -13.85 2.06 6.00
C PHE A 121 -13.09 1.33 7.11
N ARG A 122 -13.61 1.42 8.34
CA ARG A 122 -13.08 0.63 9.47
C ARG A 122 -13.81 -0.70 9.54
N THR A 123 -13.10 -1.75 9.96
CA THR A 123 -13.65 -3.11 10.06
C THR A 123 -14.86 -3.24 10.98
N ASN A 124 -15.02 -2.36 11.98
CA ASN A 124 -16.20 -2.31 12.85
C ASN A 124 -17.37 -1.49 12.26
N GLN A 125 -17.21 -0.92 11.07
CA GLN A 125 -18.18 -0.06 10.38
C GLN A 125 -18.53 -0.57 8.98
N SER A 126 -17.92 -1.68 8.53
CA SER A 126 -18.12 -2.27 7.20
C SER A 126 -18.07 -3.79 7.27
N THR A 127 -18.68 -4.47 6.30
CA THR A 127 -18.63 -5.94 6.21
C THR A 127 -17.50 -6.43 5.30
N VAL A 128 -17.22 -7.73 5.34
CA VAL A 128 -16.30 -8.37 4.38
C VAL A 128 -16.82 -8.28 2.94
N ASP A 129 -18.14 -8.27 2.75
CA ASP A 129 -18.72 -8.16 1.42
C ASP A 129 -18.59 -6.75 0.86
N ASP A 130 -18.71 -5.73 1.71
CA ASP A 130 -18.40 -4.34 1.32
C ASP A 130 -16.93 -4.22 0.93
N PHE A 131 -16.02 -4.80 1.71
CA PHE A 131 -14.59 -4.84 1.38
C PHE A 131 -14.34 -5.49 0.01
N ARG A 132 -14.95 -6.65 -0.27
CA ARG A 132 -14.82 -7.32 -1.58
C ARG A 132 -15.33 -6.46 -2.74
N LYS A 133 -16.44 -5.75 -2.56
CA LYS A 133 -16.97 -4.81 -3.57
C LYS A 133 -15.97 -3.68 -3.85
N HIS A 134 -15.36 -3.10 -2.82
CA HIS A 134 -14.35 -2.06 -2.98
C HIS A 134 -13.08 -2.59 -3.64
N VAL A 135 -12.61 -3.78 -3.27
CA VAL A 135 -11.47 -4.43 -3.95
C VAL A 135 -11.75 -4.62 -5.42
N LEU A 136 -12.91 -5.20 -5.78
CA LEU A 136 -13.28 -5.41 -7.18
C LEU A 136 -13.35 -4.09 -7.95
N ARG A 137 -13.97 -3.05 -7.39
CA ARG A 137 -14.06 -1.73 -8.02
C ARG A 137 -12.69 -1.12 -8.28
N CYS A 138 -11.83 -1.06 -7.25
CA CYS A 138 -10.51 -0.42 -7.36
C CYS A 138 -9.52 -1.25 -8.18
N ALA A 139 -9.65 -2.58 -8.20
CA ALA A 139 -8.80 -3.43 -9.04
C ALA A 139 -9.20 -3.38 -10.52
N SER A 140 -10.48 -3.15 -10.82
CA SER A 140 -11.00 -3.06 -12.19
C SER A 140 -10.87 -1.66 -12.81
N SER A 141 -10.42 -0.65 -12.05
CA SER A 141 -10.30 0.74 -12.51
C SER A 141 -8.89 1.28 -12.36
N GLU A 142 -8.56 2.29 -13.17
CA GLU A 142 -7.30 3.04 -13.09
C GLU A 142 -7.43 4.39 -12.37
N ASP A 143 -8.65 4.83 -12.05
CA ASP A 143 -8.94 6.14 -11.45
C ASP A 143 -9.18 6.10 -9.94
N CYS A 144 -9.13 4.90 -9.35
CA CYS A 144 -9.43 4.68 -7.94
C CYS A 144 -8.61 3.50 -7.43
N HIS A 145 -7.99 3.67 -6.26
CA HIS A 145 -7.12 2.66 -5.66
C HIS A 145 -7.49 2.43 -4.20
N LEU A 146 -7.13 1.25 -3.69
CA LEU A 146 -7.40 0.84 -2.32
C LEU A 146 -6.09 0.62 -1.58
N ILE A 147 -5.94 1.26 -0.42
CA ILE A 147 -4.88 0.96 0.55
C ILE A 147 -5.50 0.18 1.70
N THR A 148 -4.89 -0.94 2.08
CA THR A 148 -5.36 -1.77 3.19
C THR A 148 -4.40 -1.69 4.37
N SER A 149 -4.95 -1.63 5.58
CA SER A 149 -4.20 -1.73 6.85
C SER A 149 -4.58 -3.04 7.53
N TYR A 150 -3.59 -3.89 7.81
CA TYR A 150 -3.84 -5.23 8.32
C TYR A 150 -2.71 -5.70 9.24
N HIS A 151 -3.02 -6.68 10.07
CA HIS A 151 -2.05 -7.29 10.97
C HIS A 151 -1.45 -8.55 10.34
N ARG A 152 -0.13 -8.56 10.09
CA ARG A 152 0.56 -9.66 9.38
C ARG A 152 0.45 -11.04 10.05
N LYS A 153 0.23 -11.08 11.38
CA LYS A 153 0.03 -12.34 12.14
C LYS A 153 -1.10 -13.21 11.56
N ALA A 154 -2.17 -12.61 11.05
CA ALA A 154 -3.26 -13.35 10.42
C ALA A 154 -2.80 -14.16 9.19
N PHE A 155 -1.75 -13.71 8.51
CA PHE A 155 -1.14 -14.38 7.36
C PHE A 155 0.11 -15.20 7.72
N LYS A 156 0.43 -15.33 9.02
CA LYS A 156 1.68 -15.95 9.49
C LYS A 156 2.95 -15.27 8.93
N GLN A 157 2.88 -13.98 8.61
CA GLN A 157 3.96 -13.19 8.01
C GLN A 157 4.67 -12.28 9.04
N ASN A 158 5.05 -12.82 10.19
CA ASN A 158 5.71 -12.03 11.23
C ASN A 158 7.23 -12.04 11.06
N ALA A 159 7.87 -10.92 11.40
CA ALA A 159 9.32 -10.81 11.47
C ALA A 159 9.93 -11.74 12.53
N VAL A 160 9.15 -12.15 13.54
CA VAL A 160 9.57 -13.00 14.66
C VAL A 160 8.59 -14.16 14.78
N ASN A 161 9.12 -15.39 14.84
CA ASN A 161 8.37 -16.51 15.39
C ASN A 161 8.29 -16.28 16.90
N GLU A 162 7.12 -15.90 17.40
CA GLU A 162 6.78 -16.16 18.81
C GLU A 162 6.38 -17.62 18.93
#